data_AF-A0A914V158-F1
#
_entry.id   AF-A0A914V158-F1
#
_cell.length_a   1.000
_cell.length_b   1.000
_cell.length_c   1.000
_cell.angle_alpha   90.00
_cell.angle_beta   90.00
_cell.angle_gamma   90.00
#
_symmetry.space_group_name_H-M   'P 1'
#
loop_
_entity.id
_entity.type
_entity.pdbx_description
1 polymer ?
#
loop_
_entity_poly.entity_id
_entity_poly.type
_entity_poly.pdbx_seq_one_letter_code
_entity_poly.pdbx_strand_id
1 'polypeptide(L)'
;MIYRHCLFQVVYDKVNKVIGYSLDVAQNTDEPFIGNLSVGTGHIRVVHDFGSGIEYVLSGKGDHCNAVNPLPRSGGDVAPGTGRLEMKNATDFMLGCNSSEFVYLGQRTTDAGLPADVFISKALTNVTDKEQKVISVKTTVTELWYSLSDWTIENRLSLDKTVTLLEIRQYHYTENAPVSRTVQKIQSIVDYTGRSTPWSHFTVASCLKLVDDSYLFMLIKTTLAEITAVGLNNFQDGLAEHVAKIANVSALRFVGNFVKEIKIDSDTHIAAFFNLGDVSAVSGANETS
;
A
#
# COMPACT_ATOMS: atom_id res chain seq x y z
N MET A 1 -6.77 -10.65 -28.41
CA MET A 1 -6.81 -9.73 -27.26
C MET A 1 -6.94 -10.59 -26.01
N ILE A 2 -5.96 -10.57 -25.11
CA ILE A 2 -6.04 -11.26 -23.81
C ILE A 2 -6.65 -10.24 -22.84
N TYR A 3 -7.71 -10.64 -22.12
CA TYR A 3 -8.44 -9.79 -21.17
C TYR A 3 -8.27 -10.36 -19.77
N ARG A 4 -7.86 -9.52 -18.80
CA ARG A 4 -7.61 -9.94 -17.42
C ARG A 4 -8.03 -8.87 -16.44
N HIS A 5 -8.56 -9.33 -15.31
CA HIS A 5 -8.96 -8.50 -14.19
C HIS A 5 -7.96 -8.65 -13.05
N CYS A 6 -7.43 -7.52 -12.60
CA CYS A 6 -6.62 -7.44 -11.39
C CYS A 6 -7.44 -6.67 -10.37
N LEU A 7 -7.71 -7.26 -9.20
CA LEU A 7 -8.27 -6.52 -8.08
C LEU A 7 -7.15 -5.73 -7.41
N PHE A 8 -7.43 -4.48 -7.07
CA PHE A 8 -6.45 -3.58 -6.49
C PHE A 8 -7.03 -2.84 -5.29
N GLN A 9 -6.34 -2.92 -4.15
CA GLN A 9 -6.68 -2.20 -2.93
C GLN A 9 -5.48 -1.39 -2.47
N VAL A 10 -5.76 -0.18 -1.99
CA VAL A 10 -4.75 0.69 -1.35
C VAL A 10 -5.21 1.11 0.02
N VAL A 11 -4.30 1.01 0.98
CA VAL A 11 -4.45 1.59 2.31
C VAL A 11 -3.30 2.57 2.53
N TYR A 12 -3.61 3.78 2.96
CA TYR A 12 -2.67 4.90 2.99
C TYR A 12 -2.74 5.61 4.33
N ASP A 13 -1.59 5.94 4.92
CA ASP A 13 -1.49 6.84 6.06
C ASP A 13 -0.27 7.75 5.94
N LYS A 14 -0.52 9.04 5.74
CA LYS A 14 0.55 10.05 5.57
C LYS A 14 1.27 10.38 6.87
N VAL A 15 0.57 10.42 7.99
CA VAL A 15 1.14 10.82 9.29
C VAL A 15 2.14 9.77 9.72
N ASN A 16 1.75 8.50 9.60
CA ASN A 16 2.59 7.35 9.92
C ASN A 16 3.47 6.91 8.75
N LYS A 17 3.41 7.62 7.61
CA LYS A 17 4.30 7.46 6.44
C LYS A 17 4.33 6.03 5.91
N VAL A 18 3.16 5.42 5.78
CA VAL A 18 3.01 4.03 5.34
C VAL A 18 1.93 3.90 4.27
N ILE A 19 2.21 3.12 3.25
CA ILE A 19 1.23 2.73 2.23
C ILE A 19 1.28 1.22 2.00
N GLY A 20 0.09 0.63 1.85
CA GLY A 20 -0.13 -0.78 1.67
C GLY A 20 -0.93 -1.02 0.40
N TYR A 21 -0.52 -2.02 -0.35
CA TYR A 21 -1.15 -2.45 -1.59
C TYR A 21 -1.55 -3.92 -1.46
N SER A 22 -2.70 -4.27 -2.01
CA SER A 22 -3.09 -5.66 -2.23
C SER A 22 -3.53 -5.81 -3.67
N LEU A 23 -2.92 -6.75 -4.38
CA LEU A 23 -3.14 -6.92 -5.81
C LEU A 23 -3.06 -8.36 -6.29
N ASP A 24 -3.85 -8.66 -7.31
CA ASP A 24 -3.80 -9.92 -8.03
C ASP A 24 -3.07 -9.74 -9.37
N VAL A 25 -1.82 -10.18 -9.45
CA VAL A 25 -0.97 -10.06 -10.64
C VAL A 25 -0.91 -11.38 -11.38
N ALA A 26 -1.57 -11.49 -12.53
CA ALA A 26 -1.53 -12.75 -13.29
C ALA A 26 -0.24 -12.88 -14.11
N GLN A 27 0.34 -11.76 -14.57
CA GLN A 27 1.57 -11.70 -15.37
C GLN A 27 2.34 -10.42 -15.05
N ASN A 28 3.65 -10.38 -15.32
CA ASN A 28 4.49 -9.20 -15.05
C ASN A 28 4.05 -7.93 -15.81
N THR A 29 3.21 -8.04 -16.84
CA THR A 29 2.64 -6.86 -17.52
C THR A 29 1.45 -6.26 -16.77
N ASP A 30 0.94 -6.94 -15.75
CA ASP A 30 -0.20 -6.51 -14.93
C ASP A 30 0.24 -5.69 -13.71
N GLU A 31 1.47 -5.16 -13.72
CA GLU A 31 1.97 -4.26 -12.68
C GLU A 31 1.00 -3.08 -12.47
N PRO A 32 0.73 -2.72 -11.20
CA PRO A 32 -0.29 -1.73 -10.89
C PRO A 32 0.14 -0.36 -11.44
N PHE A 33 -0.79 0.32 -12.12
CA PHE A 33 -0.55 1.69 -12.56
C PHE A 33 -0.33 2.59 -11.34
N ILE A 34 -1.08 2.33 -10.27
CA ILE A 34 -0.98 3.06 -9.01
C ILE A 34 0.24 2.57 -8.21
N GLY A 35 1.16 3.49 -7.88
CA GLY A 35 2.39 3.20 -7.14
C GLY A 35 3.56 2.73 -8.00
N ASN A 36 3.31 2.32 -9.25
CA ASN A 36 4.33 1.82 -10.19
C ASN A 36 5.19 0.70 -9.56
N LEU A 37 4.52 -0.29 -8.97
CA LEU A 37 5.17 -1.38 -8.24
C LEU A 37 5.69 -2.43 -9.22
N SER A 38 6.95 -2.84 -9.08
CA SER A 38 7.46 -4.00 -9.81
C SER A 38 7.44 -5.22 -8.92
N VAL A 39 6.42 -6.06 -9.10
CA VAL A 39 6.19 -7.27 -8.28
C VAL A 39 6.02 -8.50 -9.16
N GLY A 40 6.27 -9.66 -8.58
CA GLY A 40 6.07 -10.94 -9.26
C GLY A 40 4.60 -11.25 -9.56
N THR A 41 4.33 -12.45 -10.06
CA THR A 41 2.96 -12.93 -10.29
C THR A 41 2.36 -13.57 -9.02
N GLY A 42 1.06 -13.40 -8.82
CA GLY A 42 0.27 -14.01 -7.76
C GLY A 42 -0.63 -13.00 -7.05
N HIS A 43 -1.32 -13.45 -6.01
CA HIS A 43 -1.92 -12.54 -5.03
C HIS A 43 -0.79 -12.02 -4.14
N ILE A 44 -0.52 -10.72 -4.18
CA ILE A 44 0.64 -10.08 -3.54
C ILE A 44 0.16 -8.92 -2.67
N ARG A 45 0.81 -8.75 -1.52
CA ARG A 45 0.72 -7.56 -0.70
C ARG A 45 2.05 -6.84 -0.68
N VAL A 46 2.02 -5.53 -0.84
CA VAL A 46 3.22 -4.68 -0.74
C VAL A 46 2.98 -3.66 0.36
N VAL A 47 3.96 -3.48 1.25
CA VAL A 47 3.93 -2.42 2.27
C VAL A 47 5.17 -1.57 2.11
N HIS A 48 4.98 -0.29 1.89
CA HIS A 48 6.04 0.71 1.85
C HIS A 48 6.05 1.48 3.15
N ASP A 49 7.15 1.37 3.89
CA ASP A 49 7.42 2.15 5.08
C ASP A 49 8.40 3.26 4.73
N PHE A 50 7.89 4.48 4.55
CA PHE A 50 8.71 5.64 4.26
C PHE A 50 9.48 6.15 5.49
N GLY A 51 9.07 5.77 6.69
CA GLY A 51 9.80 6.08 7.93
C GLY A 51 11.17 5.41 7.93
N SER A 52 11.19 4.10 7.67
CA SER A 52 12.43 3.32 7.54
C SER A 52 13.03 3.33 6.13
N GLY A 53 12.25 3.64 5.10
CA GLY A 53 12.68 3.58 3.69
C GLY A 53 12.77 2.14 3.18
N ILE A 54 11.84 1.28 3.59
CA ILE A 54 11.83 -0.16 3.30
C ILE A 54 10.52 -0.54 2.60
N GLU A 55 10.64 -1.39 1.59
CA GLU A 55 9.55 -2.08 0.92
C GLU A 55 9.50 -3.54 1.39
N TYR A 56 8.32 -3.98 1.79
CA TYR A 56 8.02 -5.37 2.12
C TYR A 56 7.10 -5.95 1.06
N VAL A 57 7.48 -7.06 0.46
CA VAL A 57 6.67 -7.79 -0.51
C VAL A 57 6.28 -9.12 0.12
N LEU A 58 4.99 -9.34 0.27
CA LEU A 58 4.39 -10.50 0.91
C LEU A 58 3.49 -11.25 -0.06
N SER A 59 3.30 -12.53 0.21
CA SER A 59 2.13 -13.26 -0.29
C SER A 59 0.84 -12.51 0.08
N GLY A 60 -0.21 -12.69 -0.70
CA GLY A 60 -1.45 -11.94 -0.49
C GLY A 60 -2.18 -12.26 0.81
N LYS A 61 -1.94 -13.44 1.42
CA LYS A 61 -2.39 -13.74 2.79
C LYS A 61 -1.52 -13.10 3.87
N GLY A 62 -0.31 -12.64 3.53
CA GLY A 62 0.67 -12.09 4.46
C GLY A 62 1.41 -13.15 5.30
N ASP A 63 1.17 -14.43 5.06
CA ASP A 63 1.76 -15.56 5.81
C ASP A 63 3.19 -15.89 5.37
N HIS A 64 3.54 -15.55 4.14
CA HIS A 64 4.89 -15.69 3.60
C HIS A 64 5.46 -14.34 3.15
N CYS A 65 6.72 -14.08 3.50
CA CYS A 65 7.50 -12.95 2.98
C CYS A 65 8.19 -13.34 1.69
N ASN A 66 7.89 -12.61 0.61
CA ASN A 66 8.51 -12.85 -0.69
C ASN A 66 9.82 -12.07 -0.82
N ALA A 67 9.88 -10.82 -0.34
CA ALA A 67 11.08 -9.99 -0.38
C ALA A 67 11.03 -8.83 0.62
N VAL A 68 12.20 -8.32 1.00
CA VAL A 68 12.40 -7.07 1.73
C VAL A 68 13.47 -6.27 0.98
N ASN A 69 13.12 -5.07 0.52
CA ASN A 69 13.95 -4.25 -0.36
C ASN A 69 14.07 -2.82 0.20
N PRO A 70 15.13 -2.07 -0.16
CA PRO A 70 15.11 -0.62 0.00
C PRO A 70 13.98 -0.02 -0.86
N LEU A 71 13.25 0.95 -0.32
CA LEU A 71 12.15 1.59 -1.04
C LEU A 71 12.69 2.34 -2.27
N PRO A 72 12.13 2.10 -3.47
CA PRO A 72 12.68 2.65 -4.71
C PRO A 72 12.51 4.17 -4.75
N ARG A 73 13.59 4.92 -4.95
CA ARG A 73 13.54 6.40 -5.04
C ARG A 73 12.71 6.94 -6.20
N SER A 74 12.49 6.11 -7.23
CA SER A 74 11.65 6.41 -8.39
C SER A 74 10.24 5.80 -8.29
N GLY A 75 9.82 5.34 -7.10
CA GLY A 75 8.48 4.80 -6.87
C GLY A 75 7.39 5.83 -7.20
N GLY A 76 6.25 5.36 -7.73
CA GLY A 76 5.15 6.24 -8.16
C GLY A 76 4.51 7.01 -7.00
N ASP A 77 4.67 6.52 -5.79
CA ASP A 77 4.22 7.06 -4.51
C ASP A 77 5.29 7.90 -3.78
N VAL A 78 6.49 8.02 -4.35
CA VAL A 78 7.58 8.83 -3.81
C VAL A 78 7.51 10.26 -4.35
N ALA A 79 7.50 11.24 -3.46
CA ALA A 79 7.55 12.65 -3.80
C ALA A 79 8.95 13.03 -4.33
N PRO A 80 9.04 13.92 -5.33
CA PRO A 80 10.32 14.34 -5.89
C PRO A 80 11.16 15.08 -4.84
N GLY A 81 12.44 14.71 -4.73
CA GLY A 81 13.39 15.34 -3.82
C GLY A 81 14.76 14.66 -3.82
N THR A 82 15.79 15.34 -3.31
CA THR A 82 17.18 14.82 -3.22
C THR A 82 17.53 14.26 -1.85
N GLY A 83 16.67 14.47 -0.85
CA GLY A 83 16.92 14.11 0.55
C GLY A 83 16.33 12.76 0.94
N ARG A 84 15.71 12.74 2.14
CA ARG A 84 14.93 11.60 2.64
C ARG A 84 13.74 11.34 1.71
N LEU A 85 13.37 10.08 1.58
CA LEU A 85 12.18 9.67 0.87
C LEU A 85 10.96 10.27 1.55
N GLU A 86 10.21 11.05 0.79
CA GLU A 86 8.92 11.57 1.19
C GLU A 86 7.84 10.86 0.40
N MET A 87 6.77 10.48 1.10
CA MET A 87 5.58 9.93 0.47
C MET A 87 4.85 11.05 -0.27
N LYS A 88 4.16 10.79 -1.38
CA LYS A 88 3.22 11.74 -2.01
C LYS A 88 1.96 11.92 -1.16
N ASN A 89 1.16 12.95 -1.43
CA ASN A 89 -0.18 13.03 -0.86
C ASN A 89 -1.11 12.06 -1.61
N ALA A 90 -2.21 11.62 -0.99
CA ALA A 90 -3.14 10.67 -1.60
C ALA A 90 -3.57 11.10 -3.02
N THR A 91 -3.92 12.38 -3.21
CA THR A 91 -4.29 12.93 -4.53
C THR A 91 -3.15 12.84 -5.55
N ASP A 92 -1.93 13.24 -5.17
CA ASP A 92 -0.77 13.26 -6.07
C ASP A 92 -0.28 11.85 -6.41
N PHE A 93 -0.39 10.93 -5.47
CA PHE A 93 -0.10 9.53 -5.70
C PHE A 93 -1.16 8.90 -6.62
N MET A 94 -2.44 9.16 -6.39
CA MET A 94 -3.52 8.57 -7.21
C MET A 94 -3.56 9.13 -8.64
N LEU A 95 -3.23 10.40 -8.83
CA LEU A 95 -3.32 11.09 -10.13
C LEU A 95 -1.96 11.25 -10.83
N GLY A 96 -0.87 11.30 -10.07
CA GLY A 96 0.49 11.55 -10.55
C GLY A 96 1.34 10.30 -10.72
N CYS A 97 0.71 9.15 -11.03
CA CYS A 97 1.40 7.87 -11.20
C CYS A 97 2.29 7.79 -12.42
N ASN A 98 2.19 8.73 -13.35
CA ASN A 98 3.18 8.97 -14.38
C ASN A 98 3.26 10.47 -14.63
N SER A 99 4.38 10.97 -15.15
CA SER A 99 4.51 12.31 -15.74
C SER A 99 3.63 12.51 -16.99
N SER A 100 2.51 11.80 -17.05
CA SER A 100 1.62 11.61 -18.18
C SER A 100 0.49 12.62 -18.07
N GLU A 101 0.38 13.50 -19.06
CA GLU A 101 -0.79 14.33 -19.22
C GLU A 101 -1.97 13.46 -19.68
N PHE A 102 -3.07 13.52 -18.93
CA PHE A 102 -4.30 12.82 -19.24
C PHE A 102 -5.28 13.77 -19.94
N VAL A 103 -5.83 13.34 -21.07
CA VAL A 103 -6.83 14.11 -21.84
C VAL A 103 -8.20 13.49 -21.64
N TYR A 104 -9.22 14.32 -21.42
CA TYR A 104 -10.60 13.85 -21.33
C TYR A 104 -11.08 13.33 -22.70
N LEU A 105 -11.52 12.08 -22.73
CA LEU A 105 -11.98 11.38 -23.94
C LEU A 105 -13.51 11.46 -24.11
N GLY A 106 -14.24 11.80 -23.05
CA GLY A 106 -15.71 11.77 -23.01
C GLY A 106 -16.27 10.65 -22.14
N GLN A 107 -17.60 10.63 -22.05
CA GLN A 107 -18.34 9.60 -21.34
C GLN A 107 -18.41 8.29 -22.14
N ARG A 108 -18.18 7.18 -21.46
CA ARG A 108 -18.31 5.82 -22.00
C ARG A 108 -18.97 4.90 -20.99
N THR A 109 -19.22 3.67 -21.41
CA THR A 109 -19.77 2.62 -20.56
C THR A 109 -18.73 1.54 -20.31
N THR A 110 -18.54 1.14 -19.05
CA THR A 110 -17.65 0.04 -18.68
C THR A 110 -18.17 -1.29 -19.22
N ASP A 111 -17.35 -2.34 -19.17
CA ASP A 111 -17.76 -3.68 -19.62
C ASP A 111 -18.89 -4.27 -18.73
N ALA A 112 -19.09 -3.70 -17.54
CA ALA A 112 -20.18 -4.02 -16.61
C ALA A 112 -21.45 -3.16 -16.81
N GLY A 113 -21.49 -2.29 -17.83
CA GLY A 113 -22.66 -1.45 -18.12
C GLY A 113 -22.76 -0.16 -17.31
N LEU A 114 -21.71 0.23 -16.56
CA LEU A 114 -21.72 1.45 -15.75
C LEU A 114 -21.22 2.65 -16.57
N PRO A 115 -21.91 3.81 -16.54
CA PRO A 115 -21.42 5.00 -17.22
C PRO A 115 -20.27 5.65 -16.44
N ALA A 116 -19.27 6.13 -17.17
CA ALA A 116 -18.03 6.66 -16.61
C ALA A 116 -17.42 7.77 -17.48
N ASP A 117 -16.76 8.74 -16.84
CA ASP A 117 -15.88 9.70 -17.50
C ASP A 117 -14.52 9.05 -17.74
N VAL A 118 -14.02 9.15 -18.98
CA VAL A 118 -12.77 8.51 -19.38
C VAL A 118 -11.69 9.54 -19.66
N PHE A 119 -10.53 9.34 -19.05
CA PHE A 119 -9.32 10.11 -19.32
C PHE A 119 -8.26 9.19 -19.90
N ILE A 120 -7.54 9.63 -20.93
CA ILE A 120 -6.56 8.82 -21.66
C ILE A 120 -5.18 9.47 -21.67
N SER A 121 -4.15 8.65 -21.56
CA SER A 121 -2.77 9.05 -21.82
C SER A 121 -2.03 7.99 -22.62
N LYS A 122 -0.94 8.39 -23.27
CA LYS A 122 -0.08 7.54 -24.10
C LYS A 122 1.36 7.69 -23.65
N ALA A 123 1.99 6.57 -23.31
CA ALA A 123 3.41 6.50 -22.99
C ALA A 123 4.16 5.67 -24.04
N LEU A 124 5.39 6.10 -24.34
CA LEU A 124 6.34 5.39 -25.19
C LEU A 124 7.53 4.95 -24.33
N THR A 125 7.87 3.67 -24.41
CA THR A 125 8.98 3.09 -23.66
C THR A 125 9.89 2.36 -24.63
N ASN A 126 11.18 2.73 -24.63
CA ASN A 126 12.18 2.01 -25.41
C ASN A 126 12.45 0.65 -24.77
N VAL A 127 12.37 -0.41 -25.56
CA VAL A 127 12.78 -1.75 -25.14
C VAL A 127 14.24 -1.92 -25.55
N THR A 128 15.11 -2.15 -24.59
CA THR A 128 16.53 -2.33 -24.82
C THR A 128 16.96 -3.79 -24.69
N ASP A 129 18.00 -4.19 -25.41
CA ASP A 129 18.68 -5.46 -25.19
C ASP A 129 19.63 -5.40 -23.97
N LYS A 130 20.33 -6.51 -23.69
CA LYS A 130 21.31 -6.58 -22.60
C LYS A 130 22.49 -5.59 -22.76
N GLU A 131 22.71 -5.07 -23.96
CA GLU A 131 23.74 -4.07 -24.27
C GLU A 131 23.19 -2.64 -24.28
N GLN A 132 21.95 -2.44 -23.80
CA GLN A 132 21.25 -1.15 -23.77
C GLN A 132 20.94 -0.56 -25.16
N LYS A 133 20.96 -1.37 -26.22
CA LYS A 133 20.53 -0.93 -27.56
C LYS A 133 19.02 -1.04 -27.69
N VAL A 134 18.38 0.00 -28.21
CA VAL A 134 16.92 0.00 -28.45
C VAL A 134 16.61 -0.99 -29.57
N ILE A 135 15.86 -2.03 -29.25
CA ILE A 135 15.48 -3.10 -30.18
C ILE A 135 14.01 -3.01 -30.62
N SER A 136 13.16 -2.33 -29.84
CA SER A 136 11.78 -2.02 -30.21
C SER A 136 11.22 -0.88 -29.35
N VAL A 137 10.04 -0.37 -29.71
CA VAL A 137 9.31 0.62 -28.92
C VAL A 137 8.01 0.01 -28.42
N LYS A 138 7.83 -0.03 -27.09
CA LYS A 138 6.57 -0.38 -26.45
C LYS A 138 5.72 0.88 -26.33
N THR A 139 4.48 0.82 -26.82
CA THR A 139 3.47 1.85 -26.59
C THR A 139 2.48 1.35 -25.55
N THR A 140 2.24 2.14 -24.50
CA THR A 140 1.18 1.87 -23.53
C THR A 140 0.17 2.99 -23.59
N VAL A 141 -1.10 2.64 -23.82
CA VAL A 141 -2.23 3.57 -23.70
C VAL A 141 -2.94 3.26 -22.39
N THR A 142 -3.08 4.26 -21.53
CA THR A 142 -3.76 4.13 -20.24
C THR A 142 -5.06 4.91 -20.27
N GLU A 143 -6.15 4.26 -19.89
CA GLU A 143 -7.45 4.88 -19.66
C GLU A 143 -7.79 4.82 -18.17
N LEU A 144 -8.18 5.96 -17.59
CA LEU A 144 -8.73 6.07 -16.23
C LEU A 144 -10.24 6.27 -16.34
N TRP A 145 -11.01 5.40 -15.68
CA TRP A 145 -12.47 5.39 -15.75
C TRP A 145 -13.07 5.81 -14.42
N TYR A 146 -13.69 6.98 -14.37
CA TYR A 146 -14.26 7.56 -13.15
C TYR A 146 -15.79 7.46 -13.16
N SER A 147 -16.38 7.19 -12.00
CA SER A 147 -17.84 7.11 -11.87
C SER A 147 -18.52 8.46 -12.15
N LEU A 148 -19.63 8.43 -12.88
CA LEU A 148 -20.50 9.61 -13.05
C LEU A 148 -21.45 9.82 -11.86
N SER A 149 -21.77 8.74 -11.14
CA SER A 149 -22.66 8.77 -9.98
C SER A 149 -21.88 8.83 -8.69
N ASP A 150 -22.50 9.41 -7.68
CA ASP A 150 -21.99 9.46 -6.31
C ASP A 150 -21.98 8.04 -5.74
N TRP A 151 -20.79 7.50 -5.48
CA TRP A 151 -20.67 6.26 -4.71
C TRP A 151 -20.66 6.58 -3.22
N THR A 152 -21.47 5.87 -2.43
CA THR A 152 -21.32 5.86 -0.98
C THR A 152 -20.14 4.99 -0.60
N ILE A 153 -19.04 5.60 -0.15
CA ILE A 153 -17.92 4.89 0.45
C ILE A 153 -18.32 4.52 1.88
N GLU A 154 -18.62 3.24 2.13
CA GLU A 154 -18.81 2.75 3.50
C GLU A 154 -17.53 3.03 4.32
N ASN A 155 -17.67 3.54 5.54
CA ASN A 155 -16.62 4.00 6.49
C ASN A 155 -16.06 5.43 6.37
N ARG A 156 -16.68 6.35 5.63
CA ARG A 156 -16.53 7.79 5.93
C ARG A 156 -17.74 8.32 6.69
N LEU A 157 -17.49 8.85 7.89
CA LEU A 157 -18.43 9.66 8.69
C LEU A 157 -18.85 10.99 8.02
N SER A 158 -18.70 11.14 6.70
CA SER A 158 -19.36 12.19 5.93
C SER A 158 -19.78 11.65 4.57
N LEU A 159 -21.06 11.84 4.26
CA LEU A 159 -21.72 11.60 2.98
C LEU A 159 -21.24 12.62 1.92
N ASP A 160 -19.94 12.64 1.65
CA ASP A 160 -19.42 13.43 0.54
C ASP A 160 -19.43 12.58 -0.73
N LYS A 161 -20.41 12.88 -1.55
CA LYS A 161 -20.53 12.47 -2.95
C LYS A 161 -19.17 12.60 -3.65
N THR A 162 -18.55 11.47 -3.97
CA THR A 162 -17.18 11.45 -4.52
C THR A 162 -17.12 10.68 -5.83
N VAL A 163 -16.55 11.33 -6.84
CA VAL A 163 -16.16 10.71 -8.10
C VAL A 163 -15.08 9.67 -7.78
N THR A 164 -15.37 8.40 -8.05
CA THR A 164 -14.52 7.28 -7.67
C THR A 164 -13.87 6.68 -8.92
N LEU A 165 -12.56 6.44 -8.87
CA LEU A 165 -11.86 5.69 -9.91
C LEU A 165 -12.35 4.25 -9.88
N LEU A 166 -13.01 3.80 -10.95
CA LEU A 166 -13.62 2.47 -11.06
C LEU A 166 -12.61 1.45 -11.57
N GLU A 167 -11.97 1.76 -12.69
CA GLU A 167 -11.00 0.87 -13.31
C GLU A 167 -9.95 1.64 -14.12
N ILE A 168 -8.78 1.01 -14.24
CA ILE A 168 -7.68 1.46 -15.07
C ILE A 168 -7.51 0.44 -16.18
N ARG A 169 -7.57 0.88 -17.44
CA ARG A 169 -7.34 0.01 -18.60
C ARG A 169 -6.00 0.37 -19.22
N GLN A 170 -5.14 -0.61 -19.39
CA GLN A 170 -3.87 -0.45 -20.08
C GLN A 170 -3.87 -1.32 -21.33
N TYR A 171 -3.58 -0.70 -22.47
CA TYR A 171 -3.39 -1.38 -23.74
C TYR A 171 -1.91 -1.34 -24.06
N HIS A 172 -1.30 -2.51 -24.19
CA HIS A 172 0.11 -2.62 -24.51
C HIS A 172 0.27 -3.05 -25.97
N TYR A 173 1.02 -2.25 -26.70
CA TYR A 173 1.43 -2.50 -28.06
C TYR A 173 2.94 -2.64 -28.12
N THR A 174 3.41 -3.70 -28.76
CA THR A 174 4.82 -3.91 -29.08
C THR A 174 4.87 -4.38 -30.52
N GLU A 175 5.85 -3.89 -31.28
CA GLU A 175 6.02 -4.28 -32.68
C GLU A 175 6.08 -5.80 -32.81
N ASN A 176 5.32 -6.37 -33.74
CA ASN A 176 5.20 -7.81 -33.98
C ASN A 176 4.61 -8.66 -32.83
N ALA A 177 4.03 -8.03 -31.80
CA ALA A 177 3.32 -8.73 -30.72
C ALA A 177 1.80 -8.48 -30.80
N PRO A 178 0.97 -9.46 -30.39
CA PRO A 178 -0.45 -9.24 -30.21
C PRO A 178 -0.71 -8.13 -29.17
N VAL A 179 -1.68 -7.26 -29.43
CA VAL A 179 -2.13 -6.26 -28.44
C VAL A 179 -2.70 -6.98 -27.22
N SER A 180 -2.15 -6.67 -26.05
CA SER A 180 -2.69 -7.10 -24.75
C SER A 180 -3.43 -5.96 -24.06
N ARG A 181 -4.43 -6.32 -23.25
CA ARG A 181 -5.23 -5.38 -22.46
C ARG A 181 -5.31 -5.86 -21.01
N THR A 182 -4.86 -5.03 -20.09
CA THR A 182 -4.99 -5.25 -18.65
C THR A 182 -6.06 -4.32 -18.11
N VAL A 183 -6.96 -4.84 -17.27
CA VAL A 183 -7.97 -4.05 -16.56
C VAL A 183 -7.78 -4.21 -15.06
N GLN A 184 -7.37 -3.14 -14.41
CA GLN A 184 -7.22 -3.07 -12.96
C GLN A 184 -8.50 -2.50 -12.38
N LYS A 185 -9.25 -3.31 -11.63
CA LYS A 185 -10.46 -2.89 -10.93
C LYS A 185 -10.08 -2.41 -9.54
N ILE A 186 -10.39 -1.15 -9.25
CA ILE A 186 -10.11 -0.56 -7.96
C ILE A 186 -11.20 -1.02 -7.00
N GLN A 187 -10.84 -1.85 -6.03
CA GLN A 187 -11.79 -2.36 -5.05
C GLN A 187 -11.96 -1.40 -3.88
N SER A 188 -10.86 -0.82 -3.40
CA SER A 188 -10.89 0.17 -2.32
C SER A 188 -9.63 1.03 -2.30
N ILE A 189 -9.80 2.29 -1.91
CA ILE A 189 -8.71 3.19 -1.55
C ILE A 189 -9.11 3.82 -0.22
N VAL A 190 -8.35 3.53 0.82
CA VAL A 190 -8.66 3.99 2.19
C VAL A 190 -7.52 4.87 2.68
N ASP A 191 -7.87 6.10 3.08
CA ASP A 191 -6.95 7.06 3.67
C ASP A 191 -7.24 7.18 5.17
N TYR A 192 -6.29 6.72 5.99
CA TYR A 192 -6.32 6.80 7.45
C TYR A 192 -5.59 8.02 8.01
N THR A 193 -5.08 8.91 7.16
CA THR A 193 -4.38 10.13 7.58
C THR A 193 -5.23 10.95 8.55
N GLY A 194 -4.69 11.21 9.74
CA GLY A 194 -5.38 11.95 10.80
C GLY A 194 -6.41 11.14 11.59
N ARG A 195 -6.46 9.82 11.38
CA ARG A 195 -7.21 8.84 12.20
C ARG A 195 -6.21 7.88 12.84
N SER A 196 -6.70 6.97 13.68
CA SER A 196 -5.88 5.85 14.17
C SER A 196 -5.58 4.90 13.00
N THR A 197 -4.32 4.53 12.82
CA THR A 197 -3.88 3.64 11.75
C THR A 197 -4.17 2.20 12.16
N PRO A 198 -4.97 1.45 11.38
CA PRO A 198 -5.23 0.05 11.71
C PRO A 198 -4.07 -0.81 11.20
N TRP A 199 -3.06 -1.05 12.05
CA TRP A 199 -1.80 -1.71 11.68
C TRP A 199 -1.98 -3.14 11.15
N SER A 200 -3.10 -3.78 11.46
CA SER A 200 -3.50 -5.06 10.85
C SER A 200 -3.52 -5.03 9.31
N HIS A 201 -3.86 -3.89 8.69
CA HIS A 201 -3.82 -3.74 7.22
C HIS A 201 -2.40 -3.67 6.66
N PHE A 202 -1.44 -3.27 7.47
CA PHE A 202 -0.04 -3.10 7.10
C PHE A 202 0.88 -4.17 7.67
N THR A 203 0.35 -5.25 8.24
CA THR A 203 1.21 -6.25 8.91
C THR A 203 2.30 -6.80 8.00
N VAL A 204 3.54 -6.77 8.49
CA VAL A 204 4.74 -7.30 7.82
C VAL A 204 5.38 -8.43 8.63
N ALA A 205 4.63 -9.04 9.56
CA ALA A 205 5.16 -9.96 10.55
C ALA A 205 5.98 -11.12 9.96
N SER A 206 5.56 -11.67 8.81
CA SER A 206 6.28 -12.76 8.14
C SER A 206 7.62 -12.33 7.53
N CYS A 207 7.84 -11.02 7.33
CA CYS A 207 9.10 -10.46 6.85
C CYS A 207 10.07 -10.06 7.97
N LEU A 208 9.62 -10.06 9.22
CA LEU A 208 10.45 -9.69 10.36
C LEU A 208 11.19 -10.90 10.91
N LYS A 209 12.43 -10.67 11.36
CA LYS A 209 13.19 -11.65 12.13
C LYS A 209 12.94 -11.39 13.61
N LEU A 210 12.32 -12.34 14.28
CA LEU A 210 12.19 -12.31 15.74
C LEU A 210 13.48 -12.87 16.33
N VAL A 211 14.13 -12.09 17.18
CA VAL A 211 15.35 -12.48 17.89
C VAL A 211 14.94 -12.90 19.30
N ASP A 212 15.65 -13.87 19.88
CA ASP A 212 15.45 -14.20 21.29
C ASP A 212 15.72 -12.93 22.13
N ASP A 213 14.88 -12.70 23.15
CA ASP A 213 14.85 -11.51 24.02
C ASP A 213 14.28 -10.20 23.43
N SER A 214 13.72 -10.19 22.22
CA SER A 214 13.06 -8.99 21.65
C SER A 214 11.59 -8.83 22.11
N TYR A 215 11.30 -9.12 23.37
CA TYR A 215 9.96 -9.05 23.96
C TYR A 215 9.84 -7.82 24.86
N LEU A 216 8.85 -6.98 24.58
CA LEU A 216 8.45 -5.91 25.49
C LEU A 216 7.11 -6.25 26.12
N PHE A 217 6.99 -5.94 27.41
CA PHE A 217 5.70 -5.87 28.07
C PHE A 217 5.55 -4.54 28.80
N MET A 218 4.32 -4.06 28.88
CA MET A 218 3.96 -2.87 29.65
C MET A 218 2.81 -3.19 30.57
N LEU A 219 2.85 -2.60 31.75
CA LEU A 219 1.80 -2.68 32.75
C LEU A 219 1.03 -1.37 32.76
N ILE A 220 -0.25 -1.44 32.45
CA ILE A 220 -1.12 -0.27 32.35
C ILE A 220 -2.21 -0.44 33.39
N LYS A 221 -2.34 0.54 34.29
CA LYS A 221 -3.37 0.52 35.34
C LYS A 221 -4.74 0.84 34.71
N THR A 222 -5.43 -0.20 34.28
CA THR A 222 -6.75 -0.18 33.63
C THR A 222 -7.35 -1.59 33.67
N THR A 223 -8.60 -1.73 33.24
CA THR A 223 -9.34 -3.00 33.16
C THR A 223 -9.62 -3.41 31.72
N LEU A 224 -9.88 -4.69 31.50
CA LEU A 224 -10.28 -5.20 30.17
C LEU A 224 -11.61 -4.58 29.71
N ALA A 225 -12.51 -4.25 30.65
CA ALA A 225 -13.78 -3.59 30.35
C ALA A 225 -13.56 -2.18 29.75
N GLU A 226 -12.66 -1.40 30.34
CA GLU A 226 -12.30 -0.07 29.84
C GLU A 226 -11.63 -0.14 28.45
N ILE A 227 -10.72 -1.09 28.24
CA ILE A 227 -10.11 -1.32 26.93
C ILE A 227 -11.16 -1.73 25.89
N THR A 228 -12.07 -2.63 26.26
CA THR A 228 -13.12 -3.11 25.36
C THR A 228 -14.05 -1.96 24.93
N ALA A 229 -14.31 -1.00 25.83
CA ALA A 229 -15.13 0.18 25.52
C ALA A 229 -14.49 1.10 24.46
N VAL A 230 -13.16 1.18 24.40
CA VAL A 230 -12.41 1.94 23.37
C VAL A 230 -12.17 1.11 22.09
N GLY A 231 -12.26 -0.21 22.22
CA GLY A 231 -11.97 -1.19 21.17
C GLY A 231 -10.56 -1.74 21.32
N LEU A 232 -10.45 -3.06 21.44
CA LEU A 232 -9.18 -3.75 21.69
C LEU A 232 -8.14 -3.45 20.60
N ASN A 233 -8.54 -3.46 19.33
CA ASN A 233 -7.63 -3.17 18.22
C ASN A 233 -7.10 -1.73 18.29
N ASN A 234 -7.97 -0.75 18.53
CA ASN A 234 -7.57 0.65 18.66
C ASN A 234 -6.58 0.85 19.82
N PHE A 235 -6.79 0.15 20.94
CA PHE A 235 -5.88 0.16 22.06
C PHE A 235 -4.51 -0.43 21.69
N GLN A 236 -4.48 -1.61 21.05
CA GLN A 236 -3.23 -2.25 20.65
C GLN A 236 -2.47 -1.44 19.59
N ASP A 237 -3.19 -0.91 18.59
CA ASP A 237 -2.65 -0.10 17.51
C ASP A 237 -2.08 1.22 18.04
N GLY A 238 -2.85 1.95 18.84
CA GLY A 238 -2.40 3.21 19.46
C GLY A 238 -1.22 3.02 20.40
N LEU A 239 -1.16 1.89 21.12
CA LEU A 239 -0.05 1.56 22.00
C LEU A 239 1.23 1.24 21.21
N ALA A 240 1.12 0.45 20.14
CA ALA A 240 2.24 0.17 19.24
C ALA A 240 2.80 1.46 18.62
N GLU A 241 1.94 2.36 18.13
CA GLU A 241 2.34 3.67 17.62
C GLU A 241 3.09 4.50 18.66
N HIS A 242 2.56 4.57 19.88
CA HIS A 242 3.14 5.40 20.93
C HIS A 242 4.53 4.92 21.33
N VAL A 243 4.69 3.60 21.52
CA VAL A 243 5.98 3.00 21.85
C VAL A 243 6.97 3.16 20.69
N ALA A 244 6.53 2.90 19.45
CA ALA A 244 7.34 3.05 18.25
C ALA A 244 7.91 4.47 18.12
N LYS A 245 7.06 5.48 18.37
CA LYS A 245 7.46 6.89 18.36
C LYS A 245 8.49 7.22 19.44
N ILE A 246 8.32 6.71 20.66
CA ILE A 246 9.29 6.92 21.76
C ILE A 246 10.64 6.25 21.42
N ALA A 247 10.59 5.03 20.91
CA ALA A 247 11.78 4.26 20.53
C ALA A 247 12.42 4.73 19.21
N ASN A 248 11.77 5.65 18.49
CA ASN A 248 12.18 6.12 17.16
C ASN A 248 12.38 4.97 16.17
N VAL A 249 11.45 4.02 16.15
CA VAL A 249 11.40 2.90 15.22
C VAL A 249 10.04 2.84 14.52
N SER A 250 9.93 2.06 13.44
CA SER A 250 8.65 1.84 12.75
C SER A 250 7.69 1.02 13.60
N ALA A 251 6.41 1.42 13.65
CA ALA A 251 5.35 0.67 14.32
C ALA A 251 5.12 -0.72 13.70
N LEU A 252 5.48 -0.90 12.42
CA LEU A 252 5.44 -2.18 11.73
C LEU A 252 6.32 -3.26 12.37
N ARG A 253 7.33 -2.85 13.14
CA ARG A 253 8.22 -3.78 13.85
C ARG A 253 7.56 -4.41 15.08
N PHE A 254 6.46 -3.84 15.58
CA PHE A 254 5.73 -4.38 16.72
C PHE A 254 4.72 -5.42 16.24
N VAL A 255 4.94 -6.68 16.60
CA VAL A 255 4.11 -7.82 16.17
C VAL A 255 3.77 -8.74 17.33
N GLY A 256 2.78 -9.62 17.10
CA GLY A 256 2.37 -10.58 18.13
C GLY A 256 1.67 -9.94 19.31
N ASN A 257 0.99 -8.81 19.09
CA ASN A 257 0.36 -8.00 20.13
C ASN A 257 -0.70 -8.82 20.87
N PHE A 258 -0.54 -8.98 22.18
CA PHE A 258 -1.57 -9.58 23.02
C PHE A 258 -1.69 -8.83 24.34
N VAL A 259 -2.88 -8.82 24.91
CA VAL A 259 -3.15 -8.19 26.20
C VAL A 259 -3.71 -9.22 27.17
N LYS A 260 -3.37 -9.06 28.44
CA LYS A 260 -3.90 -9.91 29.52
C LYS A 260 -4.16 -9.08 30.76
N GLU A 261 -5.34 -9.25 31.35
CA GLU A 261 -5.63 -8.67 32.65
C GLU A 261 -4.89 -9.45 33.75
N ILE A 262 -4.19 -8.72 34.62
CA ILE A 262 -3.45 -9.24 35.75
C ILE A 262 -3.73 -8.41 37.00
N LYS A 263 -3.57 -9.02 38.18
CA LYS A 263 -3.67 -8.32 39.47
C LYS A 263 -2.29 -8.18 40.09
N ILE A 264 -1.96 -6.98 40.54
CA ILE A 264 -0.72 -6.70 41.27
C ILE A 264 -1.11 -6.00 42.57
N ASP A 265 -0.81 -6.65 43.70
CA ASP A 265 -1.05 -6.27 45.11
C ASP A 265 -2.51 -5.97 45.53
N SER A 266 -3.35 -5.43 44.66
CA SER A 266 -4.80 -5.17 44.80
C SER A 266 -5.38 -4.52 43.53
N ASP A 267 -4.52 -3.90 42.71
CA ASP A 267 -4.90 -3.14 41.53
C ASP A 267 -4.98 -4.04 40.29
N THR A 268 -6.06 -3.87 39.52
CA THR A 268 -6.19 -4.47 38.20
C THR A 268 -5.32 -3.71 37.19
N HIS A 269 -4.53 -4.46 36.45
CA HIS A 269 -3.68 -3.96 35.37
C HIS A 269 -3.91 -4.77 34.11
N ILE A 270 -3.61 -4.14 32.98
CA ILE A 270 -3.46 -4.84 31.72
C ILE A 270 -1.96 -4.94 31.41
N ALA A 271 -1.50 -6.18 31.27
CA ALA A 271 -0.20 -6.49 30.71
C ALA A 271 -0.34 -6.56 29.19
N ALA A 272 0.26 -5.61 28.49
CA ALA A 272 0.29 -5.59 27.04
C ALA A 272 1.67 -6.05 26.57
N PHE A 273 1.71 -7.03 25.68
CA PHE A 273 2.92 -7.70 25.22
C PHE A 273 3.10 -7.52 23.72
N PHE A 274 4.33 -7.29 23.31
CA PHE A 274 4.73 -7.05 21.92
C PHE A 274 6.09 -7.68 21.66
N ASN A 275 6.27 -8.21 20.46
CA ASN A 275 7.58 -8.58 19.96
C ASN A 275 8.10 -7.46 19.07
N LEU A 276 9.35 -7.07 19.27
CA LEU A 276 10.04 -6.15 18.40
C LEU A 276 10.81 -6.95 17.34
N GLY A 277 10.25 -7.06 16.14
CA GLY A 277 10.91 -7.70 15.02
C GLY A 277 12.03 -6.85 14.44
N ASP A 278 13.11 -7.50 14.01
CA ASP A 278 14.16 -6.86 13.25
C ASP A 278 13.90 -6.93 11.75
N VAL A 279 14.33 -5.89 11.04
CA VAL A 279 14.20 -5.84 9.59
C VAL A 279 15.42 -6.53 8.99
N SER A 280 15.20 -7.50 8.12
CA SER A 280 16.26 -8.36 7.59
C SER A 280 17.35 -7.54 6.89
N ALA A 281 18.55 -7.39 7.47
CA ALA A 281 19.86 -7.02 6.89
C ALA A 281 19.96 -5.95 5.77
N VAL A 282 18.87 -5.27 5.43
CA VAL A 282 18.72 -4.35 4.32
C VAL A 282 18.67 -2.97 4.93
N SER A 283 19.67 -2.15 4.62
CA SER A 283 19.65 -0.74 4.97
C SER A 283 18.54 -0.04 4.19
N GLY A 284 17.70 0.70 4.91
CA GLY A 284 16.64 1.46 4.30
C GLY A 284 17.19 2.52 3.35
N ALA A 285 16.43 2.89 2.32
CA ALA A 285 16.84 3.91 1.35
C ALA A 285 17.05 5.31 1.98
N ASN A 286 16.62 5.49 3.23
CA ASN A 286 16.84 6.68 4.06
C ASN A 286 18.10 6.64 4.93
N GLU A 287 18.81 5.52 5.01
CA GLU A 287 20.01 5.35 5.86
C GLU A 287 21.33 5.59 5.12
N THR A 288 21.31 5.73 3.79
CA THR A 288 22.51 5.89 2.95
C THR A 288 22.81 7.34 2.53
N SER A 289 22.39 8.34 3.31
CA SER A 289 22.69 9.77 3.06
C SER A 289 23.78 10.30 3.97
#